data_AF-A0A9D1SHH1-F1
#
_entry.id   AF-A0A9D1SHH1-F1
#
_cell.length_a   1.000
_cell.length_b   1.000
_cell.length_c   1.000
_cell.angle_alpha   90.00
_cell.angle_beta   90.00
_cell.angle_gamma   90.00
#
_symmetry.space_group_name_H-M   'P 1'
#
loop_
_entity.id
_entity.type
_entity.pdbx_description
1 polymer ?
#
loop_
_entity_poly.entity_id
_entity_poly.type
_entity_poly.pdbx_seq_one_letter_code
_entity_poly.pdbx_strand_id
1 'polypeptide(L)'
;MDNFSIVFSKDTGNAENYRIPSVVVTKDGTLVAAADERFFTGSDNPNRIDKVVRTSVDGGKTWSEQITAVQMVGKDKKHSAAAIDPAMLYDAEQDAIFMLYSMTPAGIGILNCKKGTGYENGARIVTGNGKKFLWKDGEMVDESGSEKYAVAEDGTWSGGNVLTGEGGYKLYETSFLMLIRSDDHGKTWSKPLELNPSVKGKKWHFIGSGPANGIQLRHGEHAGRLIFPIYYGLGKLPMKLTTALIYSDDGGKTWSVTDTPPIRGRYIGKENPLIFPMRTYLTESQVVELDSGELVWFLRNHHPKRLIMVSRSLDSGITWTEPVLHEQLPQCVCQITALRVEENGKEAILTINAADPKKRRLGTARLSFDGGKTFPRSMVITDGEFVYSSAAQLPDGTIAVLFEDCTKHENIKFTTFALSEVK
;
A
#
# COMPACT_ATOMS: atom_id res chain seq x y z
N MET A 1 -3.18 24.67 -9.12
CA MET A 1 -2.99 25.27 -7.78
C MET A 1 -1.54 25.70 -7.67
N ASP A 2 -1.28 26.82 -6.99
CA ASP A 2 0.04 27.44 -7.02
C ASP A 2 0.76 27.42 -5.66
N ASN A 3 0.10 26.94 -4.60
CA ASN A 3 0.67 26.87 -3.26
C ASN A 3 0.75 25.42 -2.78
N PHE A 4 1.96 24.86 -2.78
CA PHE A 4 2.26 23.53 -2.28
C PHE A 4 3.30 23.62 -1.17
N SER A 5 3.08 22.93 -0.06
CA SER A 5 4.11 22.72 0.97
C SER A 5 4.80 21.38 0.77
N ILE A 6 6.01 21.22 1.31
CA ILE A 6 6.77 19.97 1.26
C ILE A 6 6.64 19.28 2.63
N VAL A 7 6.21 18.02 2.63
CA VAL A 7 6.04 17.23 3.85
C VAL A 7 7.22 16.28 4.05
N PHE A 8 7.69 15.66 2.99
CA PHE A 8 8.88 14.82 3.03
C PHE A 8 9.86 15.23 1.94
N SER A 9 11.10 15.49 2.33
CA SER A 9 12.23 15.76 1.45
C SER A 9 13.55 15.48 2.18
N LYS A 10 14.67 15.66 1.48
CA LYS A 10 16.01 15.61 2.08
C LYS A 10 16.14 16.52 3.31
N ASP A 11 15.48 17.67 3.29
CA ASP A 11 15.57 18.66 4.37
C ASP A 11 14.80 18.24 5.64
N THR A 12 13.91 17.24 5.53
CA THR A 12 13.06 16.78 6.64
C THR A 12 13.46 15.40 7.16
N GLY A 13 14.48 14.76 6.56
CA GLY A 13 14.88 13.40 6.91
C GLY A 13 16.29 13.07 6.46
N ASN A 14 16.56 11.79 6.18
CA ASN A 14 17.92 11.26 6.06
C ASN A 14 18.26 10.75 4.65
N ALA A 15 17.31 10.76 3.72
CA ALA A 15 17.50 10.27 2.36
C ALA A 15 17.27 11.36 1.30
N GLU A 16 17.83 11.15 0.11
CA GLU A 16 17.64 12.03 -1.05
C GLU A 16 16.28 11.84 -1.73
N ASN A 17 15.58 10.74 -1.44
CA ASN A 17 14.38 10.36 -2.17
C ASN A 17 13.23 9.92 -1.27
N TYR A 18 12.02 10.36 -1.63
CA TYR A 18 10.77 10.02 -0.94
C TYR A 18 9.67 9.65 -1.93
N ARG A 19 8.88 8.64 -1.59
CA ARG A 19 7.80 8.13 -2.45
C ARG A 19 6.63 7.56 -1.68
N ILE A 20 5.56 7.28 -2.42
CA ILE A 20 4.41 6.50 -1.97
C ILE A 20 3.73 7.13 -0.75
N PRO A 21 3.01 8.24 -0.94
CA PRO A 21 2.33 8.91 0.16
C PRO A 21 1.11 8.13 0.63
N SER A 22 0.86 8.19 1.93
CA SER A 22 -0.39 7.80 2.56
C SER A 22 -0.77 8.87 3.60
N VAL A 23 -2.05 9.21 3.72
CA VAL A 23 -2.54 10.17 4.72
C VAL A 23 -3.89 9.74 5.27
N VAL A 24 -4.03 9.80 6.59
CA VAL A 24 -5.30 9.61 7.31
C VAL A 24 -5.55 10.79 8.24
N VAL A 25 -6.81 10.95 8.64
CA VAL A 25 -7.26 11.96 9.61
C VAL A 25 -7.85 11.20 10.80
N THR A 26 -7.38 11.50 12.00
CA THR A 26 -7.93 10.96 13.25
C THR A 26 -9.20 11.70 13.66
N LYS A 27 -9.95 11.17 14.62
CA LYS A 27 -11.21 11.77 15.11
C LYS A 27 -11.05 13.20 15.64
N ASP A 28 -9.87 13.59 16.12
CA ASP A 28 -9.57 14.93 16.63
C ASP A 28 -9.08 15.90 15.53
N GLY A 29 -9.03 15.44 14.28
CA GLY A 29 -8.61 16.23 13.13
C GLY A 29 -7.10 16.22 12.87
N THR A 30 -6.31 15.42 13.61
CA THR A 30 -4.87 15.28 13.34
C THR A 30 -4.66 14.57 12.00
N LEU A 31 -3.90 15.20 11.11
CA LEU A 31 -3.37 14.56 9.92
C LEU A 31 -2.16 13.72 10.30
N VAL A 32 -2.16 12.47 9.86
CA VAL A 32 -0.98 11.59 9.95
C VAL A 32 -0.58 11.22 8.54
N ALA A 33 0.62 11.65 8.15
CA ALA A 33 1.21 11.44 6.83
C ALA A 33 2.32 10.40 6.92
N ALA A 34 2.39 9.49 5.95
CA ALA A 34 3.46 8.50 5.83
C ALA A 34 4.05 8.48 4.42
N ALA A 35 5.32 8.09 4.32
CA ALA A 35 6.02 7.91 3.06
C ALA A 35 7.12 6.84 3.15
N ASP A 36 7.61 6.42 1.98
CA ASP A 36 8.90 5.78 1.82
C ASP A 36 10.04 6.80 1.94
N GLU A 37 11.02 6.52 2.79
CA GLU A 37 12.33 7.18 2.79
C GLU A 37 13.35 6.25 2.10
N ARG A 38 13.91 6.66 0.95
CA ARG A 38 14.67 5.79 0.02
C ARG A 38 16.13 6.21 -0.09
N PHE A 39 17.05 5.45 0.50
CA PHE A 39 18.41 5.92 0.77
C PHE A 39 19.37 5.96 -0.44
N PHE A 40 19.40 4.91 -1.27
CA PHE A 40 20.45 4.81 -2.31
C PHE A 40 19.97 5.30 -3.68
N THR A 41 18.67 5.22 -3.95
CA THR A 41 18.03 5.65 -5.20
C THR A 41 16.55 5.93 -4.94
N GLY A 42 15.88 6.71 -5.80
CA GLY A 42 14.42 6.80 -5.82
C GLY A 42 13.69 5.56 -6.38
N SER A 43 14.44 4.54 -6.84
CA SER A 43 13.86 3.31 -7.39
C SER A 43 13.24 2.42 -6.32
N ASP A 44 12.45 1.46 -6.79
CA ASP A 44 11.91 0.34 -6.02
C ASP A 44 13.01 -0.55 -5.41
N ASN A 45 12.62 -1.52 -4.58
CA ASN A 45 13.51 -2.57 -4.11
C ASN A 45 14.14 -3.37 -5.28
N PRO A 46 15.39 -3.85 -5.14
CA PRO A 46 16.23 -3.76 -3.94
C PRO A 46 16.81 -2.36 -3.75
N ASN A 47 16.69 -1.87 -2.52
CA ASN A 47 17.10 -0.57 -2.00
C ASN A 47 16.90 -0.59 -0.47
N ARG A 48 17.60 0.24 0.31
CA ARG A 48 17.16 0.47 1.70
C ARG A 48 15.99 1.44 1.66
N ILE A 49 14.85 1.00 2.17
CA ILE A 49 13.64 1.81 2.24
C ILE A 49 13.06 1.69 3.65
N ASP A 50 12.94 2.83 4.32
CA ASP A 50 12.39 2.96 5.67
C ASP A 50 10.96 3.55 5.56
N LYS A 51 10.12 3.33 6.58
CA LYS A 51 8.82 4.03 6.71
C LYS A 51 8.96 5.22 7.62
N VAL A 52 8.53 6.38 7.14
CA VAL A 52 8.58 7.63 7.89
C VAL A 52 7.20 8.25 8.03
N VAL A 53 6.98 8.95 9.14
CA VAL A 53 5.71 9.55 9.53
C VAL A 53 5.93 10.98 10.00
N ARG A 54 4.99 11.86 9.66
CA ARG A 54 4.85 13.21 10.23
C ARG A 54 3.39 13.48 10.54
N THR A 55 3.13 14.29 11.55
CA THR A 55 1.77 14.64 11.96
C THR A 55 1.53 16.15 11.88
N SER A 56 0.27 16.54 11.70
CA SER A 56 -0.15 17.95 11.73
C SER A 56 -1.47 18.08 12.47
N VAL A 57 -1.51 19.02 13.42
CA VAL A 57 -2.69 19.32 14.25
C VAL A 57 -3.40 20.63 13.85
N ASP A 58 -2.95 21.27 12.76
CA ASP A 58 -3.42 22.58 12.31
C ASP A 58 -3.90 22.58 10.85
N GLY A 59 -4.31 21.41 10.35
CA GLY A 59 -4.80 21.22 8.98
C GLY A 59 -3.70 21.18 7.93
N GLY A 60 -2.47 20.86 8.30
CA GLY A 60 -1.34 20.71 7.39
C GLY A 60 -0.54 21.99 7.16
N LYS A 61 -0.74 23.02 7.99
CA LYS A 61 0.02 24.29 7.93
C LYS A 61 1.43 24.09 8.48
N THR A 62 1.55 23.34 9.57
CA THR A 62 2.83 22.91 10.14
C THR A 62 2.84 21.41 10.36
N TRP A 63 4.04 20.81 10.37
CA TRP A 63 4.25 19.38 10.50
C TRP A 63 5.29 19.09 11.58
N SER A 64 5.08 18.02 12.35
CA SER A 64 6.03 17.52 13.35
C SER A 64 7.41 17.22 12.75
N GLU A 65 8.41 16.98 13.59
CA GLU A 65 9.63 16.31 13.12
C GLU A 65 9.31 14.92 12.53
N GLN A 66 10.19 14.43 11.64
CA GLN A 66 10.05 13.11 11.03
C GLN A 66 10.31 12.01 12.05
N ILE A 67 9.40 11.02 12.08
CA ILE A 67 9.50 9.81 12.88
C ILE A 67 9.77 8.63 11.95
N THR A 68 10.80 7.84 12.22
CA THR A 68 11.01 6.56 11.53
C THR A 68 10.17 5.48 12.19
N ALA A 69 9.02 5.14 11.59
CA ALA A 69 8.11 4.12 12.07
C ALA A 69 8.65 2.69 11.81
N VAL A 70 9.39 2.50 10.70
CA VAL A 70 10.06 1.23 10.37
C VAL A 70 11.44 1.54 9.83
N GLN A 71 12.47 1.06 10.50
CA GLN A 71 13.85 1.19 10.05
C GLN A 71 14.33 -0.13 9.45
N MET A 72 14.88 -0.08 8.24
CA MET A 72 15.52 -1.23 7.60
C MET A 72 17.04 -1.13 7.67
N VAL A 73 17.70 -2.25 7.40
CA VAL A 73 19.15 -2.42 7.47
C VAL A 73 19.76 -2.64 6.08
N GLY A 74 21.00 -2.19 5.93
CA GLY A 74 21.81 -2.43 4.74
C GLY A 74 22.79 -1.31 4.41
N LYS A 75 23.72 -1.60 3.51
CA LYS A 75 24.87 -0.74 3.20
C LYS A 75 24.90 -0.20 1.77
N ASP A 76 24.15 -0.81 0.86
CA ASP A 76 24.03 -0.39 -0.52
C ASP A 76 22.73 -0.91 -1.14
N LYS A 77 22.45 -0.50 -2.39
CA LYS A 77 21.23 -0.88 -3.12
C LYS A 77 20.93 -2.39 -3.10
N LYS A 78 21.92 -3.26 -3.24
CA LYS A 78 21.72 -4.72 -3.38
C LYS A 78 21.79 -5.46 -2.04
N HIS A 79 22.50 -4.92 -1.06
CA HIS A 79 22.68 -5.51 0.26
C HIS A 79 21.84 -4.81 1.33
N SER A 80 20.63 -4.38 0.96
CA SER A 80 19.68 -3.74 1.87
C SER A 80 18.29 -4.35 1.78
N ALA A 81 17.70 -4.58 2.95
CA ALA A 81 16.30 -4.92 3.05
C ALA A 81 15.45 -3.65 2.90
N ALA A 82 14.20 -3.82 2.48
CA ALA A 82 13.28 -2.72 2.18
C ALA A 82 11.93 -2.94 2.86
N ALA A 83 11.37 -1.89 3.44
CA ALA A 83 9.95 -1.75 3.73
C ALA A 83 9.39 -0.74 2.73
N ILE A 84 8.36 -1.07 1.98
CA ILE A 84 7.88 -0.27 0.86
C ILE A 84 6.35 -0.24 0.77
N ASP A 85 5.84 0.82 0.16
CA ASP A 85 4.44 1.00 -0.21
C ASP A 85 3.50 1.11 1.01
N PRO A 86 3.62 2.12 1.88
CA PRO A 86 2.71 2.30 3.00
C PRO A 86 1.27 2.47 2.52
N ALA A 87 0.35 1.78 3.19
CA ALA A 87 -1.07 2.05 3.16
C ALA A 87 -1.59 2.24 4.59
N MET A 88 -2.17 3.39 4.90
CA MET A 88 -2.73 3.67 6.23
C MET A 88 -4.24 3.51 6.27
N LEU A 89 -4.74 3.11 7.44
CA LEU A 89 -6.15 3.04 7.78
C LEU A 89 -6.30 3.61 9.18
N TYR A 90 -7.31 4.45 9.39
CA TYR A 90 -7.72 4.86 10.72
C TYR A 90 -8.97 4.07 11.13
N ASP A 91 -8.87 3.39 12.27
CA ASP A 91 -9.97 2.70 12.93
C ASP A 91 -10.54 3.63 14.00
N ALA A 92 -11.73 4.16 13.73
CA ALA A 92 -12.38 5.15 14.59
C ALA A 92 -12.94 4.52 15.88
N GLU A 93 -13.26 3.23 15.88
CA GLU A 93 -13.79 2.52 17.04
C GLU A 93 -12.69 2.30 18.10
N GLN A 94 -11.49 1.96 17.64
CA GLN A 94 -10.33 1.76 18.51
C GLN A 94 -9.47 3.01 18.71
N ASP A 95 -9.76 4.09 17.97
CA ASP A 95 -8.92 5.30 17.89
C ASP A 95 -7.45 4.97 17.56
N ALA A 96 -7.25 4.10 16.58
CA ALA A 96 -5.94 3.57 16.23
C ALA A 96 -5.65 3.70 14.74
N ILE A 97 -4.38 3.86 14.42
CA ILE A 97 -3.89 3.91 13.03
C ILE A 97 -3.16 2.63 12.74
N PHE A 98 -3.50 1.99 11.62
CA PHE A 98 -2.76 0.87 11.07
C PHE A 98 -1.97 1.33 9.85
N MET A 99 -0.73 0.84 9.70
CA MET A 99 0.05 0.99 8.49
C MET A 99 0.47 -0.38 7.96
N LEU A 100 -0.06 -0.73 6.78
CA LEU A 100 0.32 -1.89 6.00
C LEU A 100 1.49 -1.56 5.08
N TYR A 101 2.46 -2.44 4.93
CA TYR A 101 3.55 -2.29 3.97
C TYR A 101 4.10 -3.65 3.51
N SER A 102 4.82 -3.66 2.40
CA SER A 102 5.56 -4.83 1.93
C SER A 102 7.01 -4.78 2.39
N MET A 103 7.56 -5.89 2.86
CA MET A 103 8.96 -6.05 3.24
C MET A 103 9.65 -7.08 2.36
N THR A 104 10.89 -6.80 1.95
CA THR A 104 11.74 -7.76 1.23
C THR A 104 13.14 -7.81 1.81
N PRO A 105 13.76 -9.00 1.92
CA PRO A 105 15.18 -9.11 2.24
C PRO A 105 16.05 -8.57 1.09
N ALA A 106 17.34 -8.40 1.35
CA ALA A 106 18.28 -7.80 0.43
C ALA A 106 18.31 -8.44 -0.95
N GLY A 107 18.37 -7.61 -1.99
CA GLY A 107 18.41 -8.05 -3.37
C GLY A 107 17.08 -8.56 -3.93
N ILE A 108 16.02 -8.59 -3.11
CA ILE A 108 14.69 -9.07 -3.52
C ILE A 108 13.75 -7.90 -3.80
N GLY A 109 12.93 -8.06 -4.82
CA GLY A 109 11.85 -7.17 -5.21
C GLY A 109 10.80 -7.92 -6.05
N ILE A 110 9.82 -7.21 -6.59
CA ILE A 110 8.67 -7.82 -7.26
C ILE A 110 9.05 -8.78 -8.40
N LEU A 111 10.14 -8.52 -9.12
CA LEU A 111 10.58 -9.28 -10.30
C LEU A 111 11.26 -10.61 -9.97
N ASN A 112 11.73 -10.82 -8.73
CA ASN A 112 12.56 -11.98 -8.39
C ASN A 112 12.15 -12.73 -7.12
N CYS A 113 11.04 -12.37 -6.49
CA CYS A 113 10.51 -13.14 -5.36
C CYS A 113 10.30 -14.63 -5.72
N LYS A 114 10.72 -15.51 -4.81
CA LYS A 114 10.43 -16.95 -4.83
C LYS A 114 8.97 -17.18 -4.45
N LYS A 115 8.40 -18.23 -5.05
CA LYS A 115 7.04 -18.68 -4.79
C LYS A 115 6.90 -19.22 -3.36
N GLY A 116 5.97 -18.68 -2.59
CA GLY A 116 5.66 -19.18 -1.25
C GLY A 116 5.43 -18.08 -0.23
N THR A 117 5.02 -18.50 0.97
CA THR A 117 4.76 -17.62 2.11
C THR A 117 6.04 -17.16 2.82
N GLY A 118 7.15 -17.88 2.62
CA GLY A 118 8.35 -17.72 3.45
C GLY A 118 8.22 -18.33 4.85
N TYR A 119 7.17 -19.14 5.07
CA TYR A 119 6.91 -19.84 6.32
C TYR A 119 6.78 -21.34 6.15
N GLU A 120 7.18 -22.06 7.20
CA GLU A 120 6.91 -23.47 7.40
C GLU A 120 6.67 -23.71 8.90
N ASN A 121 5.60 -24.45 9.24
CA ASN A 121 5.25 -24.79 10.63
C ASN A 121 5.20 -23.60 11.61
N GLY A 122 4.76 -22.43 11.12
CA GLY A 122 4.67 -21.20 11.93
C GLY A 122 6.02 -20.50 12.17
N ALA A 123 7.10 -20.93 11.53
CA ALA A 123 8.42 -20.32 11.61
C ALA A 123 8.82 -19.70 10.26
N ARG A 124 9.58 -18.59 10.30
CA ARG A 124 10.16 -17.98 9.11
C ARG A 124 11.23 -18.90 8.54
N ILE A 125 11.26 -19.06 7.22
CA ILE A 125 12.29 -19.84 6.55
C ILE A 125 13.53 -18.96 6.36
N VAL A 126 14.69 -19.46 6.80
CA VAL A 126 16.02 -18.88 6.53
C VAL A 126 16.82 -19.92 5.74
N THR A 127 17.61 -19.48 4.77
CA THR A 127 18.49 -20.34 3.98
C THR A 127 19.94 -19.90 4.15
N GLY A 128 20.84 -20.83 4.42
CA GLY A 128 22.27 -20.56 4.59
C GLY A 128 23.08 -21.85 4.53
N ASN A 129 24.31 -21.79 4.00
CA ASN A 129 25.21 -22.94 3.90
C ASN A 129 24.60 -24.19 3.21
N GLY A 130 23.72 -23.98 2.23
CA GLY A 130 23.01 -25.06 1.53
C GLY A 130 21.92 -25.76 2.36
N LYS A 131 21.62 -25.28 3.57
CA LYS A 131 20.60 -25.80 4.48
C LYS A 131 19.43 -24.83 4.64
N LYS A 132 18.29 -25.39 5.09
CA LYS A 132 17.11 -24.64 5.53
C LYS A 132 17.09 -24.57 7.06
N PHE A 133 16.76 -23.40 7.57
CA PHE A 133 16.56 -23.09 8.97
C PHE A 133 15.14 -22.56 9.19
N LEU A 134 14.57 -22.86 10.34
CA LEU A 134 13.30 -22.32 10.81
C LEU A 134 13.57 -21.34 11.95
N TRP A 135 13.24 -20.08 11.73
CA TRP A 135 13.37 -19.00 12.70
C TRP A 135 12.03 -18.73 13.39
N LYS A 136 12.00 -18.96 14.71
CA LYS A 136 10.84 -18.74 15.56
C LYS A 136 11.31 -18.37 16.97
N ASP A 137 10.57 -17.48 17.65
CA ASP A 137 10.78 -17.15 19.06
C ASP A 137 12.23 -16.78 19.42
N GLY A 138 12.91 -16.07 18.51
CA GLY A 138 14.28 -15.59 18.71
C GLY A 138 15.40 -16.60 18.40
N GLU A 139 15.08 -17.78 17.86
CA GLU A 139 16.05 -18.81 17.51
C GLU A 139 15.84 -19.32 16.08
N MET A 140 16.92 -19.47 15.31
CA MET A 140 16.89 -20.20 14.03
C MET A 140 17.56 -21.56 14.16
N VAL A 141 16.86 -22.61 13.73
CA VAL A 141 17.27 -24.01 13.91
C VAL A 141 17.23 -24.75 12.57
N ASP A 142 18.26 -25.54 12.27
CA ASP A 142 18.26 -26.38 11.07
C ASP A 142 17.28 -27.56 11.18
N GLU A 143 16.97 -28.21 10.06
CA GLU A 143 16.02 -29.34 10.06
C GLU A 143 16.43 -30.51 10.97
N SER A 144 17.74 -30.69 11.22
CA SER A 144 18.24 -31.75 12.10
C SER A 144 18.25 -31.38 13.59
N GLY A 145 18.12 -30.09 13.91
CA GLY A 145 18.27 -29.56 15.26
C GLY A 145 19.72 -29.47 15.76
N SER A 146 20.71 -29.72 14.89
CA SER A 146 22.13 -29.72 15.23
C SER A 146 22.75 -28.31 15.24
N GLU A 147 22.22 -27.41 14.41
CA GLU A 147 22.67 -26.01 14.35
C GLU A 147 21.57 -25.08 14.83
N LYS A 148 21.93 -24.21 15.78
CA LYS A 148 21.02 -23.26 16.42
C LYS A 148 21.73 -21.93 16.64
N TYR A 149 21.03 -20.83 16.34
CA TYR A 149 21.55 -19.49 16.53
C TYR A 149 20.45 -18.59 17.09
N ALA A 150 20.81 -17.77 18.09
CA ALA A 150 19.95 -16.68 18.53
C ALA A 150 19.86 -15.60 17.43
N VAL A 151 18.65 -15.15 17.13
CA VAL A 151 18.35 -14.14 16.11
C VAL A 151 17.39 -13.12 16.71
N ALA A 152 17.83 -11.86 16.78
CA ALA A 152 17.03 -10.73 17.22
C ALA A 152 15.91 -10.41 16.22
N GLU A 153 14.91 -9.64 16.64
CA GLU A 153 13.72 -9.31 15.83
C GLU A 153 14.05 -8.59 14.51
N ASP A 154 15.11 -7.77 14.52
CA ASP A 154 15.66 -7.07 13.35
C ASP A 154 16.48 -7.99 12.40
N GLY A 155 16.54 -9.29 12.72
CA GLY A 155 17.26 -10.30 11.97
C GLY A 155 18.75 -10.42 12.32
N THR A 156 19.24 -9.67 13.30
CA THR A 156 20.65 -9.71 13.72
C THR A 156 20.97 -11.00 14.47
N TRP A 157 22.08 -11.63 14.13
CA TRP A 157 22.60 -12.85 14.77
C TRP A 157 24.12 -12.78 14.89
N SER A 158 24.75 -13.72 15.58
CA SER A 158 26.19 -13.65 15.91
C SER A 158 27.13 -13.55 14.69
N GLY A 159 26.70 -13.98 13.51
CA GLY A 159 27.47 -13.91 12.27
C GLY A 159 27.05 -12.81 11.29
N GLY A 160 26.01 -12.02 11.57
CA GLY A 160 25.54 -10.97 10.66
C GLY A 160 24.04 -10.66 10.79
N ASN A 161 23.34 -10.50 9.67
CA ASN A 161 21.91 -10.17 9.66
C ASN A 161 21.18 -10.92 8.53
N VAL A 162 20.12 -11.66 8.87
CA VAL A 162 19.40 -12.50 7.91
C VAL A 162 18.59 -11.71 6.87
N LEU A 163 18.28 -10.43 7.14
CA LEU A 163 17.61 -9.56 6.17
C LEU A 163 18.59 -9.06 5.12
N THR A 164 19.85 -8.81 5.48
CA THR A 164 20.89 -8.38 4.53
C THR A 164 21.58 -9.57 3.84
N GLY A 165 21.51 -10.76 4.43
CA GLY A 165 22.28 -11.94 4.00
C GLY A 165 23.72 -11.96 4.53
N GLU A 166 24.09 -10.99 5.36
CA GLU A 166 25.41 -10.93 5.98
C GLU A 166 25.62 -12.13 6.91
N GLY A 167 26.81 -12.74 6.81
CA GLY A 167 27.12 -14.00 7.49
C GLY A 167 26.67 -15.25 6.74
N GLY A 168 26.09 -15.13 5.54
CA GLY A 168 25.76 -16.28 4.68
C GLY A 168 24.40 -16.93 4.95
N TYR A 169 23.60 -16.35 5.85
CA TYR A 169 22.23 -16.76 6.16
C TYR A 169 21.27 -15.67 5.72
N LYS A 170 20.20 -16.05 5.03
CA LYS A 170 19.27 -15.10 4.43
C LYS A 170 17.83 -15.54 4.60
N LEU A 171 16.97 -14.61 5.01
CA LEU A 171 15.52 -14.82 5.03
C LEU A 171 15.02 -15.26 3.65
N TYR A 172 13.99 -16.11 3.63
CA TYR A 172 13.41 -16.63 2.40
C TYR A 172 13.13 -15.53 1.40
N GLU A 173 13.59 -15.73 0.17
CA GLU A 173 13.70 -14.68 -0.84
C GLU A 173 12.36 -14.35 -1.49
N THR A 174 11.41 -13.85 -0.72
CA THR A 174 10.07 -13.45 -1.14
C THR A 174 9.66 -12.15 -0.46
N SER A 175 8.50 -11.59 -0.81
CA SER A 175 7.92 -10.44 -0.09
C SER A 175 7.06 -10.84 1.10
N PHE A 176 7.06 -10.01 2.12
CA PHE A 176 6.36 -10.22 3.38
C PHE A 176 5.44 -9.04 3.64
N LEU A 177 4.14 -9.31 3.78
CA LEU A 177 3.19 -8.26 4.11
C LEU A 177 3.19 -8.04 5.63
N MET A 178 3.43 -6.80 6.03
CA MET A 178 3.64 -6.40 7.43
C MET A 178 2.62 -5.33 7.83
N LEU A 179 2.23 -5.32 9.10
CA LEU A 179 1.29 -4.37 9.67
C LEU A 179 1.86 -3.82 10.98
N ILE A 180 1.89 -2.50 11.14
CA ILE A 180 2.17 -1.83 12.41
C ILE A 180 0.96 -1.00 12.84
N ARG A 181 0.87 -0.72 14.13
CA ARG A 181 -0.23 0.03 14.74
C ARG A 181 0.30 1.19 15.59
N SER A 182 -0.41 2.31 15.60
CA SER A 182 -0.22 3.42 16.53
C SER A 182 -1.51 3.69 17.30
N ASP A 183 -1.40 3.80 18.62
CA ASP A 183 -2.48 4.12 19.56
C ASP A 183 -2.38 5.55 20.11
N ASP A 184 -1.47 6.36 19.56
CA ASP A 184 -1.15 7.72 20.02
C ASP A 184 -1.06 8.72 18.86
N HIS A 185 -1.87 8.48 17.82
CA HIS A 185 -2.03 9.33 16.65
C HIS A 185 -0.73 9.52 15.85
N GLY A 186 0.02 8.44 15.67
CA GLY A 186 1.20 8.37 14.80
C GLY A 186 2.53 8.73 15.46
N LYS A 187 2.56 8.93 16.79
CA LYS A 187 3.78 9.31 17.52
C LYS A 187 4.67 8.11 17.82
N THR A 188 4.09 6.98 18.17
CA THR A 188 4.79 5.70 18.36
C THR A 188 4.10 4.58 17.60
N TRP A 189 4.86 3.53 17.27
CA TRP A 189 4.40 2.43 16.44
C TRP A 189 4.78 1.08 17.06
N SER A 190 3.86 0.12 16.96
CA SER A 190 4.03 -1.22 17.48
C SER A 190 5.12 -1.99 16.75
N LYS A 191 5.52 -3.13 17.33
CA LYS A 191 6.24 -4.15 16.57
C LYS A 191 5.42 -4.62 15.37
N PRO A 192 6.04 -4.98 14.24
CA PRO A 192 5.32 -5.46 13.06
C PRO A 192 4.65 -6.82 13.28
N LEU A 193 3.37 -6.90 12.94
CA LEU A 193 2.63 -8.14 12.73
C LEU A 193 2.85 -8.59 11.27
N GLU A 194 3.31 -9.82 11.08
CA GLU A 194 3.51 -10.40 9.75
C GLU A 194 2.27 -11.17 9.30
N LEU A 195 1.73 -10.80 8.15
CA LEU A 195 0.45 -11.31 7.65
C LEU A 195 0.59 -12.48 6.68
N ASN A 196 1.80 -12.75 6.17
CA ASN A 196 2.04 -13.83 5.19
C ASN A 196 1.43 -15.18 5.57
N PRO A 197 1.49 -15.66 6.83
CA PRO A 197 0.88 -16.94 7.22
C PRO A 197 -0.63 -17.01 6.95
N SER A 198 -1.33 -15.87 7.04
CA SER A 198 -2.79 -15.79 6.94
C SER A 198 -3.27 -15.34 5.56
N VAL A 199 -2.57 -14.41 4.90
CA VAL A 199 -3.08 -13.76 3.68
C VAL A 199 -2.29 -14.06 2.41
N LYS A 200 -1.05 -14.55 2.50
CA LYS A 200 -0.25 -14.83 1.30
C LYS A 200 -0.50 -16.24 0.80
N GLY A 201 -0.96 -16.36 -0.44
CA GLY A 201 -1.14 -17.67 -1.08
C GLY A 201 0.20 -18.40 -1.28
N LYS A 202 0.26 -19.70 -0.97
CA LYS A 202 1.45 -20.57 -1.15
C LYS A 202 2.00 -20.60 -2.59
N LYS A 203 1.18 -20.24 -3.57
CA LYS A 203 1.52 -20.21 -5.00
C LYS A 203 1.91 -18.81 -5.50
N TRP A 204 1.85 -17.80 -4.65
CA TRP A 204 2.15 -16.42 -5.04
C TRP A 204 3.67 -16.20 -5.00
N HIS A 205 4.18 -15.55 -6.03
CA HIS A 205 5.56 -15.09 -6.06
C HIS A 205 5.70 -13.80 -5.25
N PHE A 206 4.76 -12.88 -5.42
CA PHE A 206 4.76 -11.58 -4.77
C PHE A 206 3.44 -11.32 -4.06
N ILE A 207 3.50 -10.60 -2.94
CA ILE A 207 2.40 -9.87 -2.32
C ILE A 207 2.90 -8.47 -1.93
N GLY A 208 2.07 -7.45 -2.11
CA GLY A 208 2.33 -6.09 -1.67
C GLY A 208 1.03 -5.37 -1.33
N SER A 209 1.16 -4.33 -0.53
CA SER A 209 0.10 -3.36 -0.24
C SER A 209 -0.33 -2.65 -1.52
N GLY A 210 -1.62 -2.31 -1.62
CA GLY A 210 -2.12 -1.30 -2.55
C GLY A 210 -2.00 0.08 -1.90
N PRO A 211 -0.99 0.89 -2.27
CA PRO A 211 -0.68 2.11 -1.54
C PRO A 211 -1.74 3.20 -1.67
N ALA A 212 -1.64 4.18 -0.77
CA ALA A 212 -2.67 5.12 -0.29
C ALA A 212 -3.38 4.60 0.96
N ASN A 213 -4.68 4.34 0.93
CA ASN A 213 -5.44 4.15 2.18
C ASN A 213 -6.25 2.84 2.19
N GLY A 214 -6.47 2.31 3.39
CA GLY A 214 -7.52 1.34 3.67
C GLY A 214 -8.82 2.05 4.12
N ILE A 215 -9.88 1.28 4.33
CA ILE A 215 -11.17 1.79 4.85
C ILE A 215 -11.66 0.94 6.02
N GLN A 216 -12.40 1.56 6.93
CA GLN A 216 -13.26 0.87 7.89
C GLN A 216 -14.71 0.93 7.37
N LEU A 217 -15.38 -0.20 7.29
CA LEU A 217 -16.79 -0.24 6.89
C LEU A 217 -17.67 0.43 7.94
N ARG A 218 -18.65 1.20 7.48
CA ARG A 218 -19.58 1.99 8.29
C ARG A 218 -20.97 1.38 8.32
N HIS A 219 -21.31 0.52 7.35
CA HIS A 219 -22.68 0.08 7.12
C HIS A 219 -22.81 -1.44 6.96
N GLY A 220 -24.04 -1.93 7.12
CA GLY A 220 -24.37 -3.34 6.97
C GLY A 220 -23.91 -4.24 8.11
N GLU A 221 -23.98 -5.56 7.89
CA GLU A 221 -23.65 -6.58 8.89
C GLU A 221 -22.16 -6.62 9.26
N HIS A 222 -21.30 -5.99 8.46
CA HIS A 222 -19.85 -5.94 8.63
C HIS A 222 -19.33 -4.54 8.97
N ALA A 223 -20.18 -3.65 9.49
CA ALA A 223 -19.72 -2.39 10.06
C ALA A 223 -18.61 -2.64 11.10
N GLY A 224 -17.55 -1.82 11.07
CA GLY A 224 -16.34 -1.99 11.87
C GLY A 224 -15.24 -2.80 11.18
N ARG A 225 -15.54 -3.58 10.13
CA ARG A 225 -14.55 -4.34 9.35
C ARG A 225 -13.47 -3.41 8.79
N LEU A 226 -12.21 -3.74 9.07
CA LEU A 226 -11.05 -3.05 8.50
C LEU A 226 -10.69 -3.69 7.15
N ILE A 227 -10.38 -2.89 6.14
CA ILE A 227 -10.07 -3.35 4.78
C ILE A 227 -8.83 -2.65 4.25
N PHE A 228 -7.86 -3.42 3.77
CA PHE A 228 -6.76 -2.92 2.95
C PHE A 228 -6.75 -3.53 1.55
N PRO A 229 -6.56 -2.72 0.49
CA PRO A 229 -6.22 -3.24 -0.82
C PRO A 229 -4.81 -3.86 -0.82
N ILE A 230 -4.66 -4.98 -1.54
CA ILE A 230 -3.37 -5.62 -1.82
C ILE A 230 -3.27 -6.02 -3.30
N TYR A 231 -2.07 -6.31 -3.76
CA TYR A 231 -1.86 -6.97 -5.05
C TYR A 231 -0.78 -8.05 -4.95
N TYR A 232 -0.86 -9.02 -5.85
CA TYR A 232 -0.01 -10.20 -5.82
C TYR A 232 0.30 -10.73 -7.22
N GLY A 233 1.42 -11.45 -7.33
CA GLY A 233 1.91 -12.03 -8.58
C GLY A 233 1.78 -13.55 -8.57
N LEU A 234 1.11 -14.11 -9.59
CA LEU A 234 0.99 -15.56 -9.78
C LEU A 234 2.16 -16.17 -10.57
N GLY A 235 3.05 -15.35 -11.13
CA GLY A 235 4.24 -15.79 -11.85
C GLY A 235 5.46 -14.92 -11.53
N LYS A 236 6.66 -15.39 -11.91
CA LYS A 236 7.90 -14.61 -11.83
C LYS A 236 8.08 -13.75 -13.08
N LEU A 237 8.06 -14.39 -14.25
CA LEU A 237 8.07 -13.71 -15.56
C LEU A 237 7.26 -14.56 -16.56
N PRO A 238 6.15 -14.06 -17.11
CA PRO A 238 5.49 -12.81 -16.75
C PRO A 238 4.92 -12.86 -15.31
N MET A 239 4.77 -11.69 -14.66
CA MET A 239 4.40 -11.61 -13.23
C MET A 239 2.97 -12.07 -12.93
N LYS A 240 2.06 -11.97 -13.91
CA LYS A 240 0.64 -12.34 -13.79
C LYS A 240 -0.01 -11.67 -12.57
N LEU A 241 -0.01 -10.33 -12.58
CA LEU A 241 -0.46 -9.51 -11.45
C LEU A 241 -1.98 -9.46 -11.32
N THR A 242 -2.45 -9.54 -10.09
CA THR A 242 -3.85 -9.32 -9.73
C THR A 242 -3.97 -8.66 -8.36
N THR A 243 -5.18 -8.23 -8.00
CA THR A 243 -5.48 -7.59 -6.71
C THR A 243 -6.40 -8.47 -5.86
N ALA A 244 -6.41 -8.23 -4.56
CA ALA A 244 -7.39 -8.72 -3.59
C ALA A 244 -7.57 -7.65 -2.50
N LEU A 245 -8.56 -7.82 -1.64
CA LEU A 245 -8.63 -7.13 -0.38
C LEU A 245 -8.16 -8.06 0.73
N ILE A 246 -7.55 -7.51 1.77
CA ILE A 246 -7.48 -8.17 3.07
C ILE A 246 -8.42 -7.47 4.03
N TYR A 247 -8.99 -8.22 4.96
CA TYR A 247 -9.91 -7.68 5.93
C TYR A 247 -9.75 -8.29 7.32
N SER A 248 -10.19 -7.55 8.33
CA SER A 248 -10.24 -7.96 9.73
C SER A 248 -11.58 -7.56 10.35
N ASP A 249 -12.21 -8.50 11.05
CA ASP A 249 -13.47 -8.32 11.79
C ASP A 249 -13.26 -8.26 13.31
N ASP A 250 -12.01 -8.33 13.79
CA ASP A 250 -11.67 -8.46 15.22
C ASP A 250 -10.75 -7.36 15.71
N GLY A 251 -10.80 -6.19 15.06
CA GLY A 251 -10.01 -5.02 15.40
C GLY A 251 -8.54 -5.13 14.97
N GLY A 252 -8.25 -5.87 13.90
CA GLY A 252 -6.92 -6.00 13.32
C GLY A 252 -6.07 -7.13 13.90
N LYS A 253 -6.64 -8.05 14.67
CA LYS A 253 -5.89 -9.17 15.30
C LYS A 253 -5.69 -10.33 14.32
N THR A 254 -6.71 -10.67 13.56
CA THR A 254 -6.65 -11.67 12.48
C THR A 254 -7.07 -11.06 11.16
N TRP A 255 -6.50 -11.59 10.07
CA TRP A 255 -6.69 -11.07 8.72
C TRP A 255 -6.98 -12.21 7.74
N SER A 256 -7.98 -11.98 6.91
CA SER A 256 -8.38 -12.86 5.81
C SER A 256 -8.17 -12.15 4.48
N VAL A 257 -8.07 -12.93 3.40
CA VAL A 257 -7.91 -12.40 2.03
C VAL A 257 -9.13 -12.78 1.18
N THR A 258 -9.61 -11.84 0.37
CA THR A 258 -10.71 -12.06 -0.57
C THR A 258 -10.21 -12.67 -1.87
N ASP A 259 -11.14 -13.14 -2.71
CA ASP A 259 -10.83 -13.44 -4.09
C ASP A 259 -10.60 -12.14 -4.90
N THR A 260 -9.88 -12.28 -6.01
CA THR A 260 -9.74 -11.23 -7.03
C THR A 260 -11.04 -11.08 -7.82
N PRO A 261 -11.36 -9.87 -8.32
CA PRO A 261 -12.50 -9.69 -9.24
C PRO A 261 -12.43 -10.62 -10.46
N PRO A 262 -13.57 -11.16 -10.92
CA PRO A 262 -13.62 -11.99 -12.12
C PRO A 262 -13.34 -11.12 -13.36
N ILE A 263 -12.51 -11.60 -14.29
CA ILE A 263 -12.21 -10.87 -15.53
C ILE A 263 -12.20 -11.81 -16.73
N ARG A 264 -12.98 -11.49 -17.76
CA ARG A 264 -13.10 -12.32 -18.96
C ARG A 264 -11.78 -12.41 -19.70
N GLY A 265 -11.49 -13.62 -20.22
CA GLY A 265 -10.24 -13.90 -20.91
C GLY A 265 -9.05 -14.13 -19.98
N ARG A 266 -9.30 -14.27 -18.67
CA ARG A 266 -8.36 -14.85 -17.71
C ARG A 266 -8.84 -16.24 -17.31
N TYR A 267 -7.93 -17.19 -17.26
CA TYR A 267 -8.16 -18.51 -16.66
C TYR A 267 -7.12 -18.76 -15.57
N ILE A 268 -7.57 -18.82 -14.32
CA ILE A 268 -6.76 -19.21 -13.17
C ILE A 268 -7.04 -20.70 -12.92
N GLY A 269 -6.24 -21.58 -13.53
CA GLY A 269 -6.32 -23.01 -13.27
C GLY A 269 -5.82 -23.34 -11.85
N LYS A 270 -6.25 -24.51 -11.33
CA LYS A 270 -5.85 -24.99 -9.99
C LYS A 270 -4.32 -25.12 -9.83
N GLU A 271 -3.57 -25.39 -10.90
CA GLU A 271 -2.12 -25.62 -10.83
C GLU A 271 -1.27 -24.52 -11.46
N ASN A 272 -1.79 -23.79 -12.44
CA ASN A 272 -1.22 -22.55 -12.97
C ASN A 272 -2.27 -21.84 -13.86
N PRO A 273 -2.35 -20.51 -13.86
CA PRO A 273 -3.11 -19.80 -14.88
C PRO A 273 -2.49 -20.05 -16.26
N LEU A 274 -3.22 -20.79 -17.11
CA LEU A 274 -2.85 -21.08 -18.50
C LEU A 274 -3.02 -19.84 -19.39
N ILE A 275 -3.96 -18.94 -19.07
CA ILE A 275 -4.26 -17.74 -19.87
C ILE A 275 -4.38 -16.53 -18.94
N PHE A 276 -3.39 -15.63 -19.02
CA PHE A 276 -3.34 -14.41 -18.19
C PHE A 276 -2.66 -13.27 -18.98
N PRO A 277 -3.34 -12.72 -20.01
CA PRO A 277 -2.78 -11.68 -20.85
C PRO A 277 -2.55 -10.39 -20.06
N MET A 278 -1.55 -9.59 -20.44
CA MET A 278 -1.20 -8.35 -19.73
C MET A 278 -2.39 -7.39 -19.59
N ARG A 279 -3.29 -7.34 -20.59
CA ARG A 279 -4.48 -6.49 -20.57
C ARG A 279 -5.47 -6.79 -19.42
N THR A 280 -5.36 -7.95 -18.77
CA THR A 280 -6.20 -8.36 -17.62
C THR A 280 -5.46 -8.26 -16.29
N TYR A 281 -4.29 -7.61 -16.26
CA TYR A 281 -3.58 -7.37 -15.00
C TYR A 281 -4.33 -6.30 -14.21
N LEU A 282 -4.60 -6.62 -12.95
CA LEU A 282 -5.07 -5.70 -11.93
C LEU A 282 -3.93 -5.54 -10.91
N THR A 283 -3.69 -4.33 -10.44
CA THR A 283 -2.52 -4.04 -9.58
C THR A 283 -2.97 -3.21 -8.38
N GLU A 284 -2.31 -2.09 -8.09
CA GLU A 284 -2.68 -1.17 -7.02
C GLU A 284 -4.12 -0.66 -7.20
N SER A 285 -4.78 -0.39 -6.09
CA SER A 285 -6.20 -0.09 -6.12
C SER A 285 -6.65 0.63 -4.85
N GLN A 286 -7.82 1.26 -4.92
CA GLN A 286 -8.49 1.92 -3.79
C GLN A 286 -9.97 1.58 -3.81
N VAL A 287 -10.52 1.28 -2.63
CA VAL A 287 -11.90 0.87 -2.43
C VAL A 287 -12.63 1.91 -1.60
N VAL A 288 -13.89 2.18 -1.96
CA VAL A 288 -14.76 3.15 -1.31
C VAL A 288 -16.05 2.45 -0.92
N GLU A 289 -16.54 2.70 0.29
CA GLU A 289 -17.88 2.29 0.71
C GLU A 289 -18.85 3.45 0.57
N LEU A 290 -19.95 3.23 -0.16
CA LEU A 290 -21.07 4.15 -0.27
C LEU A 290 -21.97 4.09 0.96
N ASP A 291 -22.79 5.11 1.18
CA ASP A 291 -23.75 5.20 2.28
C ASP A 291 -24.86 4.11 2.16
N SER A 292 -24.98 3.47 0.99
CA SER A 292 -25.80 2.28 0.76
C SER A 292 -25.17 0.98 1.27
N GLY A 293 -23.89 0.98 1.65
CA GLY A 293 -23.08 -0.21 1.96
C GLY A 293 -22.46 -0.89 0.72
N GLU A 294 -22.73 -0.41 -0.49
CA GLU A 294 -22.07 -0.89 -1.71
C GLU A 294 -20.59 -0.47 -1.71
N LEU A 295 -19.70 -1.41 -2.05
CA LEU A 295 -18.28 -1.09 -2.27
C LEU A 295 -18.01 -0.83 -3.75
N VAL A 296 -17.27 0.24 -4.04
CA VAL A 296 -16.78 0.61 -5.38
C VAL A 296 -15.26 0.57 -5.38
N TRP A 297 -14.69 -0.23 -6.27
CA TRP A 297 -13.26 -0.52 -6.30
C TRP A 297 -12.60 0.01 -7.58
N PHE A 298 -11.70 0.97 -7.44
CA PHE A 298 -10.95 1.60 -8.51
C PHE A 298 -9.59 0.92 -8.68
N LEU A 299 -9.31 0.45 -9.91
CA LEU A 299 -8.25 -0.52 -10.18
C LEU A 299 -7.24 0.04 -11.21
N ARG A 300 -5.99 0.23 -10.77
CA ARG A 300 -4.86 0.38 -11.70
C ARG A 300 -4.71 -0.92 -12.49
N ASN A 301 -4.63 -0.79 -13.80
CA ASN A 301 -4.58 -1.93 -14.72
C ASN A 301 -3.68 -1.66 -15.93
N HIS A 302 -3.38 -2.70 -16.69
CA HIS A 302 -2.52 -2.62 -17.88
C HIS A 302 -3.28 -2.73 -19.20
N HIS A 303 -4.58 -2.42 -19.20
CA HIS A 303 -5.39 -2.45 -20.42
C HIS A 303 -4.90 -1.36 -21.41
N PRO A 304 -4.79 -1.67 -22.72
CA PRO A 304 -4.26 -0.73 -23.72
C PRO A 304 -5.11 0.54 -23.90
N LYS A 305 -6.38 0.53 -23.48
CA LYS A 305 -7.25 1.72 -23.48
C LYS A 305 -6.84 2.79 -22.46
N ARG A 306 -5.95 2.48 -21.50
CA ARG A 306 -5.42 3.47 -20.53
C ARG A 306 -6.53 4.19 -19.74
N LEU A 307 -7.51 3.41 -19.30
CA LEU A 307 -8.58 3.87 -18.40
C LEU A 307 -8.52 3.07 -17.10
N ILE A 308 -9.00 3.67 -16.01
CA ILE A 308 -9.19 2.97 -14.73
C ILE A 308 -10.29 1.91 -14.92
N MET A 309 -10.13 0.76 -14.28
CA MET A 309 -11.17 -0.25 -14.20
C MET A 309 -11.93 -0.07 -12.88
N VAL A 310 -13.25 -0.28 -12.89
CA VAL A 310 -14.11 -0.19 -11.72
C VAL A 310 -14.88 -1.49 -11.54
N SER A 311 -14.87 -2.03 -10.33
CA SER A 311 -15.66 -3.19 -9.92
C SER A 311 -16.49 -2.84 -8.69
N ARG A 312 -17.57 -3.58 -8.45
CA ARG A 312 -18.55 -3.32 -7.39
C ARG A 312 -18.86 -4.58 -6.59
N SER A 313 -19.15 -4.40 -5.31
CA SER A 313 -19.56 -5.47 -4.39
C SER A 313 -20.75 -5.01 -3.54
N LEU A 314 -21.72 -5.90 -3.36
CA LEU A 314 -22.91 -5.71 -2.52
C LEU A 314 -22.87 -6.57 -1.24
N ASP A 315 -21.76 -7.26 -1.01
CA ASP A 315 -21.58 -8.24 0.06
C ASP A 315 -20.28 -7.96 0.85
N SER A 316 -19.99 -6.68 1.09
CA SER A 316 -18.86 -6.23 1.91
C SER A 316 -17.49 -6.75 1.41
N GLY A 317 -17.34 -6.84 0.09
CA GLY A 317 -16.08 -7.16 -0.59
C GLY A 317 -15.81 -8.64 -0.80
N ILE A 318 -16.79 -9.51 -0.55
CA ILE A 318 -16.63 -10.97 -0.73
C ILE A 318 -16.69 -11.35 -2.21
N THR A 319 -17.69 -10.88 -2.95
CA THR A 319 -17.81 -11.07 -4.40
C THR A 319 -17.85 -9.75 -5.14
N TRP A 320 -17.43 -9.80 -6.41
CA TRP A 320 -17.19 -8.62 -7.22
C TRP A 320 -17.76 -8.78 -8.63
N THR A 321 -18.32 -7.69 -9.16
CA THR A 321 -18.70 -7.62 -10.57
C THR A 321 -17.45 -7.66 -11.47
N GLU A 322 -17.61 -8.06 -12.73
CA GLU A 322 -16.52 -7.96 -13.70
C GLU A 322 -16.07 -6.50 -13.84
N PRO A 323 -14.76 -6.19 -13.67
CA PRO A 323 -14.28 -4.82 -13.80
C PRO A 323 -14.52 -4.24 -15.19
N VAL A 324 -15.10 -3.02 -15.23
CA VAL A 324 -15.36 -2.28 -16.47
C VAL A 324 -14.47 -1.04 -16.56
N LEU A 325 -14.09 -0.65 -17.78
CA LEU A 325 -13.29 0.56 -18.00
C LEU A 325 -14.15 1.80 -17.81
N HIS A 326 -13.68 2.75 -17.01
CA HIS A 326 -14.39 4.01 -16.76
C HIS A 326 -13.92 5.11 -17.74
N GLU A 327 -14.81 5.56 -18.62
CA GLU A 327 -14.48 6.45 -19.75
C GLU A 327 -13.96 7.83 -19.32
N GLN A 328 -14.39 8.33 -18.16
CA GLN A 328 -13.97 9.63 -17.62
C GLN A 328 -12.69 9.58 -16.76
N LEU A 329 -12.07 8.40 -16.58
CA LEU A 329 -10.90 8.20 -15.71
C LEU A 329 -9.68 7.68 -16.51
N PRO A 330 -8.97 8.55 -17.24
CA PRO A 330 -7.73 8.19 -17.92
C PRO A 330 -6.62 7.83 -16.92
N GLN A 331 -5.71 6.93 -17.29
CA GLN A 331 -4.56 6.53 -16.46
C GLN A 331 -3.36 6.04 -17.28
N CYS A 332 -2.15 6.36 -16.82
CA CYS A 332 -0.87 5.95 -17.43
C CYS A 332 -0.21 4.74 -16.74
N VAL A 333 -0.98 3.83 -16.14
CA VAL A 333 -0.46 2.75 -15.27
C VAL A 333 0.22 3.33 -14.03
N CYS A 334 -0.55 4.18 -13.33
CA CYS A 334 -0.17 4.83 -12.08
C CYS A 334 -1.24 4.56 -11.02
N GLN A 335 -0.86 4.69 -9.75
CA GLN A 335 -1.77 4.60 -8.62
C GLN A 335 -2.90 5.64 -8.74
N ILE A 336 -4.04 5.33 -8.14
CA ILE A 336 -5.21 6.20 -8.02
C ILE A 336 -5.60 6.32 -6.55
N THR A 337 -5.93 7.53 -6.11
CA THR A 337 -6.62 7.78 -4.84
C THR A 337 -8.12 7.77 -5.08
N ALA A 338 -8.89 7.11 -4.23
CA ALA A 338 -10.35 7.18 -4.20
C ALA A 338 -10.84 7.24 -2.74
N LEU A 339 -11.78 8.13 -2.45
CA LEU A 339 -12.27 8.39 -1.09
C LEU A 339 -13.78 8.67 -1.14
N ARG A 340 -14.55 8.17 -0.16
CA ARG A 340 -15.89 8.70 0.14
C ARG A 340 -15.72 10.04 0.83
N VAL A 341 -16.34 11.08 0.30
CA VAL A 341 -16.35 12.43 0.89
C VAL A 341 -17.78 12.92 1.09
N GLU A 342 -17.93 13.95 1.89
CA GLU A 342 -19.18 14.69 2.06
C GLU A 342 -19.06 16.13 1.57
N GLU A 343 -20.00 16.59 0.76
CA GLU A 343 -20.17 18.00 0.41
C GLU A 343 -21.56 18.46 0.91
N ASN A 344 -21.60 19.34 1.91
CA ASN A 344 -22.85 19.90 2.45
C ASN A 344 -23.88 18.83 2.86
N GLY A 345 -23.45 17.79 3.58
CA GLY A 345 -24.32 16.68 4.00
C GLY A 345 -24.68 15.68 2.90
N LYS A 346 -24.09 15.80 1.70
CA LYS A 346 -24.32 14.88 0.58
C LYS A 346 -23.08 14.06 0.32
N GLU A 347 -23.28 12.76 0.19
CA GLU A 347 -22.25 11.82 -0.24
C GLU A 347 -21.72 12.16 -1.64
N ALA A 348 -20.40 12.01 -1.80
CA ALA A 348 -19.74 11.94 -3.08
C ALA A 348 -18.53 10.98 -3.04
N ILE A 349 -18.07 10.56 -4.21
CA ILE A 349 -16.75 9.94 -4.39
C ILE A 349 -15.79 10.99 -4.96
N LEU A 350 -14.64 11.17 -4.31
CA LEU A 350 -13.50 11.89 -4.85
C LEU A 350 -12.48 10.90 -5.42
N THR A 351 -12.01 11.15 -6.64
CA THR A 351 -10.84 10.46 -7.20
C THR A 351 -9.73 11.45 -7.52
N ILE A 352 -8.48 11.05 -7.32
CA ILE A 352 -7.28 11.83 -7.69
C ILE A 352 -6.28 10.91 -8.38
N ASN A 353 -5.85 11.29 -9.59
CA ASN A 353 -4.84 10.55 -10.33
C ASN A 353 -4.11 11.40 -11.38
N ALA A 354 -2.99 10.87 -11.88
CA ALA A 354 -2.34 11.37 -13.09
C ALA A 354 -3.24 11.12 -14.32
N ALA A 355 -3.88 12.18 -14.83
CA ALA A 355 -4.94 12.09 -15.83
C ALA A 355 -4.46 12.10 -17.28
N ASP A 356 -3.15 12.05 -17.52
CA ASP A 356 -2.61 11.84 -18.87
C ASP A 356 -2.49 10.32 -19.16
N PRO A 357 -3.05 9.79 -20.27
CA PRO A 357 -3.00 8.35 -20.59
C PRO A 357 -1.59 7.79 -20.88
N LYS A 358 -0.59 8.67 -21.08
CA LYS A 358 0.75 8.32 -21.53
C LYS A 358 1.84 8.61 -20.49
N LYS A 359 1.68 9.69 -19.72
CA LYS A 359 2.71 10.19 -18.80
C LYS A 359 2.14 10.40 -17.39
N ARG A 360 3.01 10.31 -16.38
CA ARG A 360 2.68 10.63 -14.98
C ARG A 360 2.66 12.15 -14.78
N ARG A 361 1.57 12.78 -15.22
CA ARG A 361 1.34 14.23 -15.16
C ARG A 361 -0.15 14.53 -15.11
N LEU A 362 -0.48 15.82 -14.99
CA LEU A 362 -1.86 16.31 -14.99
C LEU A 362 -2.64 15.73 -13.79
N GLY A 363 -2.16 16.02 -12.58
CA GLY A 363 -2.83 15.62 -11.35
C GLY A 363 -4.22 16.24 -11.27
N THR A 364 -5.25 15.40 -11.34
CA THR A 364 -6.64 15.86 -11.48
C THR A 364 -7.52 15.23 -10.41
N ALA A 365 -8.26 16.07 -9.69
CA ALA A 365 -9.35 15.69 -8.80
C ALA A 365 -10.67 15.63 -9.58
N ARG A 366 -11.51 14.63 -9.30
CA ARG A 366 -12.85 14.49 -9.89
C ARG A 366 -13.87 14.06 -8.85
N LEU A 367 -15.07 14.65 -8.89
CA LEU A 367 -16.17 14.31 -8.00
C LEU A 367 -17.30 13.60 -8.73
N SER A 368 -17.84 12.58 -8.09
CA SER A 368 -19.02 11.85 -8.49
C SER A 368 -20.07 11.89 -7.40
N PHE A 369 -21.33 12.11 -7.77
CA PHE A 369 -22.49 12.14 -6.87
C PHE A 369 -23.49 10.99 -7.14
N ASP A 370 -23.13 10.05 -8.01
CA ASP A 370 -23.99 8.93 -8.45
C ASP A 370 -23.33 7.56 -8.18
N GLY A 371 -22.48 7.52 -7.15
CA GLY A 371 -21.75 6.33 -6.73
C GLY A 371 -20.62 5.95 -7.68
N GLY A 372 -19.98 6.91 -8.36
CA GLY A 372 -18.86 6.67 -9.27
C GLY A 372 -19.26 6.20 -10.66
N LYS A 373 -20.49 6.49 -11.12
CA LYS A 373 -20.93 6.18 -12.49
C LYS A 373 -20.56 7.31 -13.45
N THR A 374 -20.66 8.55 -13.00
CA THR A 374 -20.21 9.74 -13.72
C THR A 374 -19.42 10.68 -12.81
N PHE A 375 -18.49 11.43 -13.39
CA PHE A 375 -17.68 12.44 -12.73
C PHE A 375 -17.92 13.81 -13.37
N PRO A 376 -19.04 14.49 -13.03
CA PRO A 376 -19.43 15.75 -13.67
C PRO A 376 -18.54 16.94 -13.31
N ARG A 377 -17.84 16.89 -12.16
CA ARG A 377 -16.96 17.97 -11.70
C ARG A 377 -15.51 17.55 -11.70
N SER A 378 -14.62 18.45 -12.09
CA SER A 378 -13.17 18.19 -12.12
C SER A 378 -12.33 19.43 -11.84
N MET A 379 -11.13 19.22 -11.34
CA MET A 379 -10.16 20.29 -11.12
C MET A 379 -8.74 19.76 -11.29
N VAL A 380 -7.91 20.54 -11.99
CA VAL A 380 -6.48 20.26 -12.11
C VAL A 380 -5.78 20.79 -10.85
N ILE A 381 -5.20 19.88 -10.07
CA ILE A 381 -4.35 20.22 -8.93
C ILE A 381 -3.03 20.79 -9.46
N THR A 382 -2.42 20.10 -10.42
CA THR A 382 -1.21 20.53 -11.14
C THR A 382 -1.21 19.99 -12.57
N ASP A 383 -0.76 20.81 -13.53
CA ASP A 383 -0.55 20.43 -14.92
C ASP A 383 0.83 19.79 -15.19
N GLY A 384 1.73 19.87 -14.19
CA GLY A 384 3.07 19.30 -14.19
C GLY A 384 3.10 17.79 -13.93
N GLU A 385 4.27 17.28 -13.59
CA GLU A 385 4.43 15.89 -13.16
C GLU A 385 3.56 15.61 -11.93
N PHE A 386 2.97 14.42 -11.92
CA PHE A 386 2.11 13.95 -10.84
C PHE A 386 2.14 12.43 -10.87
N VAL A 387 2.59 11.81 -9.79
CA VAL A 387 2.82 10.37 -9.75
C VAL A 387 1.79 9.70 -8.84
N TYR A 388 2.16 9.35 -7.60
CA TYR A 388 1.25 8.72 -6.64
C TYR A 388 0.66 9.80 -5.74
N SER A 389 -0.52 9.52 -5.17
CA SER A 389 -1.18 10.41 -4.24
C SER A 389 -1.89 9.66 -3.13
N SER A 390 -2.23 10.36 -2.06
CA SER A 390 -3.20 9.93 -1.06
C SER A 390 -3.94 11.17 -0.55
N ALA A 391 -5.19 10.98 -0.13
CA ALA A 391 -6.02 12.08 0.35
C ALA A 391 -6.92 11.64 1.50
N ALA A 392 -7.30 12.61 2.31
CA ALA A 392 -8.27 12.48 3.39
C ALA A 392 -9.13 13.74 3.48
N GLN A 393 -10.35 13.60 4.00
CA GLN A 393 -11.22 14.74 4.27
C GLN A 393 -11.10 15.13 5.75
N LEU A 394 -10.81 16.40 6.00
CA LEU A 394 -10.75 17.01 7.33
C LEU A 394 -12.17 17.23 7.90
N PRO A 395 -12.32 17.41 9.23
CA PRO A 395 -13.64 17.63 9.86
C PRO A 395 -14.39 18.86 9.35
N ASP A 396 -13.69 19.87 8.85
CA ASP A 396 -14.27 21.08 8.26
C ASP A 396 -14.71 20.90 6.78
N GLY A 397 -14.54 19.69 6.23
CA GLY A 397 -14.86 19.33 4.85
C GLY A 397 -13.72 19.57 3.85
N THR A 398 -12.61 20.19 4.27
CA THR A 398 -11.43 20.43 3.43
C THR A 398 -10.78 19.10 3.04
N ILE A 399 -10.32 18.99 1.79
CA ILE A 399 -9.56 17.84 1.31
C ILE A 399 -8.08 18.11 1.49
N ALA A 400 -7.41 17.25 2.24
CA ALA A 400 -5.96 17.19 2.38
C ALA A 400 -5.38 16.19 1.38
N VAL A 401 -4.38 16.60 0.58
CA VAL A 401 -3.76 15.75 -0.46
C VAL A 401 -2.25 15.74 -0.33
N LEU A 402 -1.69 14.54 -0.24
CA LEU A 402 -0.26 14.28 -0.46
C LEU A 402 -0.03 13.75 -1.87
N PHE A 403 1.04 14.17 -2.52
CA PHE A 403 1.40 13.64 -3.84
C PHE A 403 2.91 13.69 -4.12
N GLU A 404 3.35 12.75 -4.95
CA GLU A 404 4.68 12.78 -5.57
C GLU A 404 4.68 13.80 -6.72
N ASP A 405 5.54 14.80 -6.61
CA ASP A 405 5.56 15.97 -7.51
C ASP A 405 6.43 15.79 -8.76
N CYS A 406 7.26 14.76 -8.79
CA CYS A 406 8.13 14.45 -9.91
C CYS A 406 8.55 12.98 -9.99
N THR A 407 8.97 12.56 -11.16
CA THR A 407 9.51 11.20 -11.40
C THR A 407 10.94 11.00 -10.90
N LYS A 408 11.59 12.06 -10.42
CA LYS A 408 12.86 11.98 -9.69
C LYS A 408 12.69 11.55 -8.24
N HIS A 409 11.47 11.65 -7.71
CA HIS A 409 11.11 11.14 -6.39
C HIS A 409 11.88 11.83 -5.25
N GLU A 410 12.05 13.14 -5.34
CA GLU A 410 12.79 13.93 -4.36
C GLU A 410 11.89 14.38 -3.20
N ASN A 411 10.61 14.65 -3.48
CA ASN A 411 9.69 15.25 -2.51
C ASN A 411 8.31 14.58 -2.51
N ILE A 412 7.66 14.66 -1.35
CA ILE A 412 6.21 14.52 -1.20
C ILE A 412 5.64 15.91 -0.88
N LYS A 413 4.79 16.42 -1.77
CA LYS A 413 4.10 17.69 -1.61
C LYS A 413 2.73 17.53 -0.99
N PHE A 414 2.26 18.62 -0.39
CA PHE A 414 0.95 18.73 0.24
C PHE A 414 0.19 19.94 -0.29
N THR A 415 -1.12 19.79 -0.40
CA THR A 415 -2.07 20.88 -0.64
C THR A 415 -3.40 20.58 0.03
N THR A 416 -4.21 21.62 0.19
CA THR A 416 -5.60 21.52 0.62
C THR A 416 -6.53 22.22 -0.35
N PHE A 417 -7.76 21.75 -0.47
CA PHE A 417 -8.82 22.46 -1.21
C PHE A 417 -10.21 22.11 -0.69
N ALA A 418 -11.16 23.01 -0.89
CA ALA A 418 -12.57 22.75 -0.65
C ALA A 418 -13.20 22.00 -1.83
N LEU A 419 -14.15 21.11 -1.55
CA LEU A 419 -14.85 20.35 -2.60
C LEU A 419 -15.56 21.25 -3.64
N SER A 420 -16.03 22.43 -3.21
CA SER A 420 -16.65 23.42 -4.09
C SER A 420 -15.71 24.02 -5.14
N GLU A 421 -14.39 23.83 -4.99
CA GLU A 421 -13.40 24.23 -6.00
C GLU A 421 -13.34 23.24 -7.17
N VAL A 422 -13.81 22.00 -6.97
CA VAL A 422 -13.97 21.01 -8.04
C VAL A 422 -15.26 21.32 -8.79
N LYS A 423 -15.15 21.92 -9.98
CA LYS A 423 -16.28 22.45 -10.75
C LYS A 423 -16.75 21.56 -11.87
#